data_AF-A0AB37XPJ3-F1
#
_entry.id   AF-A0AB37XPJ3-F1
#
_cell.length_a   1.000
_cell.length_b   1.000
_cell.length_c   1.000
_cell.angle_alpha   90.00
_cell.angle_beta   90.00
_cell.angle_gamma   90.00
#
_symmetry.space_group_name_H-M   'P 1'
#
loop_
_entity.id
_entity.type
_entity.pdbx_description
1 polymer ?
#
loop_
_entity_poly.entity_id
_entity_poly.type
_entity_poly.pdbx_seq_one_letter_code
_entity_poly.pdbx_strand_id
1 'polypeptide(L)' 'MINKDIYQALQQLIPNEKIKVDEPLKRYTYTKTGGNADFYITPTKNEEVQAVVKY' A
#
# COMPACT_ATOMS: atom_id res chain seq x y z
N MET A 1 -6.96 11.87 7.58
CA MET A 1 -6.34 11.30 8.81
C MET A 1 -5.98 9.86 8.51
N ILE A 2 -4.74 9.45 8.79
CA ILE A 2 -4.29 8.06 8.54
C ILE A 2 -5.04 7.14 9.49
N ASN A 3 -5.62 6.06 8.98
CA ASN A 3 -6.15 4.99 9.81
C ASN A 3 -4.96 4.24 10.45
N LYS A 4 -4.65 4.59 11.70
CA LYS A 4 -3.48 4.08 12.42
C LYS A 4 -3.54 2.57 12.64
N ASP A 5 -4.74 2.02 12.85
CA ASP A 5 -4.91 0.58 13.12
C ASP A 5 -4.56 -0.24 11.88
N ILE A 6 -5.03 0.19 10.70
CA ILE A 6 -4.68 -0.42 9.42
C ILE A 6 -3.19 -0.28 9.14
N TYR A 7 -2.62 0.92 9.37
CA TYR A 7 -1.18 1.12 9.15
C TYR A 7 -0.36 0.17 10.01
N GLN A 8 -0.60 0.09 11.33
CA GLN A 8 0.14 -0.80 12.23
C GLN A 8 0.00 -2.27 11.83
N ALA A 9 -1.19 -2.72 11.42
CA ALA A 9 -1.39 -4.08 10.95
C ALA A 9 -0.58 -4.37 9.68
N LEU A 10 -0.59 -3.45 8.71
CA LEU A 10 0.22 -3.59 7.50
C LEU A 10 1.72 -3.63 7.80
N GLN A 11 2.22 -2.83 8.74
CA GLN A 11 3.63 -2.85 9.17
C GLN A 11 4.06 -4.20 9.76
N GLN A 12 3.13 -4.99 10.30
CA GLN A 12 3.40 -6.34 10.80
C GLN A 12 3.41 -7.40 9.68
N LEU A 13 2.71 -7.13 8.56
CA LEU A 13 2.55 -8.08 7.46
C LEU A 13 3.60 -7.91 6.36
N ILE A 14 4.06 -6.68 6.11
CA ILE A 14 5.00 -6.37 5.03
C ILE A 14 6.00 -5.28 5.46
N PRO A 15 7.26 -5.32 4.97
CA PRO A 15 8.24 -4.28 5.27
C PRO A 15 7.74 -2.85 4.98
N ASN A 16 8.04 -1.92 5.89
CA ASN A 16 7.62 -0.52 5.81
C ASN A 16 7.99 0.17 4.49
N GLU A 17 9.14 -0.16 3.90
CA GLU A 17 9.60 0.37 2.61
C GLU A 17 8.65 0.07 1.45
N LYS A 18 7.82 -0.98 1.59
CA LYS A 18 6.81 -1.39 0.62
C LYS A 18 5.44 -0.78 0.90
N ILE A 19 5.29 0.05 1.93
CA ILE A 19 4.04 0.73 2.29
C ILE A 19 4.23 2.23 2.06
N LYS A 20 3.55 2.78 1.06
CA LYS A 20 3.48 4.23 0.83
C LYS A 20 2.15 4.76 1.31
N VAL A 21 2.15 5.92 1.97
CA VAL A 21 0.95 6.56 2.52
C VAL A 21 0.66 7.83 1.73
N ASP A 22 -0.60 8.11 1.45
CA ASP A 22 -1.05 9.28 0.66
C ASP A 22 -0.34 9.36 -0.72
N GLU A 23 -0.20 8.20 -1.37
CA GLU A 23 0.61 8.06 -2.58
C GLU A 23 -0.22 8.42 -3.84
N PRO A 24 0.21 9.38 -4.67
CA PRO A 24 -0.53 9.76 -5.88
C PRO A 24 -0.50 8.67 -6.96
N LEU A 25 -1.67 8.12 -7.30
CA LEU A 25 -1.79 7.04 -8.29
C LEU A 25 -1.39 7.48 -9.70
N LYS A 26 -1.49 8.78 -10.02
CA LYS A 26 -1.04 9.36 -11.29
C LYS A 26 0.41 9.02 -11.67
N ARG A 27 1.26 8.65 -10.70
CA ARG A 27 2.65 8.22 -10.93
C ARG A 27 2.76 6.83 -11.57
N TYR A 28 1.73 6.00 -11.43
CA TYR A 28 1.73 4.58 -11.82
C TYR A 28 0.73 4.27 -12.93
N THR A 29 -0.20 5.19 -13.23
CA THR A 29 -1.18 5.04 -14.31
C THR A 29 -0.64 5.57 -15.64
N TYR A 30 -0.92 4.85 -16.74
CA TYR A 30 -0.53 5.27 -18.10
C TYR A 30 -1.08 6.66 -18.49
N THR A 31 -2.33 6.94 -18.13
CA THR A 31 -3.01 8.22 -18.41
C THR A 31 -2.50 9.38 -17.56
N LYS A 32 -1.61 9.12 -16.58
CA LYS A 32 -1.13 10.09 -15.58
C LYS A 32 -2.27 10.77 -14.80
N THR A 33 -3.33 10.03 -14.54
CA THR A 33 -4.51 10.47 -13.79
C THR A 33 -4.73 9.59 -12.56
N GLY A 34 -5.39 10.13 -11.54
CA GLY A 34 -5.67 9.40 -10.30
C GLY A 34 -5.25 10.20 -9.07
N GLY A 35 -6.12 10.20 -8.06
CA GLY A 35 -5.91 10.86 -6.78
C GLY A 35 -4.89 10.13 -5.91
N ASN A 36 -4.86 10.49 -4.62
CA ASN A 36 -3.98 9.85 -3.66
C ASN A 36 -4.66 8.62 -3.06
N ALA A 37 -3.91 7.52 -2.98
CA ALA A 37 -4.33 6.34 -2.24
C ALA A 37 -3.91 6.46 -0.77
N ASP A 38 -4.79 6.08 0.15
CA ASP A 38 -4.47 6.09 1.59
C ASP A 38 -3.25 5.21 1.90
N PHE A 39 -3.21 4.01 1.30
CA PHE A 39 -2.09 3.08 1.35
C PHE A 39 -1.83 2.48 -0.03
N TYR A 40 -0.57 2.54 -0.48
CA TYR A 40 -0.10 1.91 -1.70
C TYR A 40 0.99 0.90 -1.35
N ILE A 41 0.68 -0.39 -1.55
CA ILE A 41 1.57 -1.49 -1.17
C ILE A 41 2.22 -2.10 -2.41
N THR A 42 3.54 -2.28 -2.35
CA THR A 42 4.34 -2.86 -3.44
C THR A 42 4.96 -4.19 -3.02
N PRO A 43 4.17 -5.28 -2.93
CA PRO A 43 4.70 -6.60 -2.64
C PRO A 43 5.54 -7.10 -3.83
N THR A 44 6.55 -7.91 -3.54
CA THR A 44 7.45 -8.49 -4.54
C THR A 44 7.40 -10.01 -4.57
N LYS A 45 6.65 -10.62 -3.65
CA LYS A 45 6.47 -12.07 -3.54
C LYS A 45 5.01 -12.43 -3.37
N ASN A 46 4.64 -13.64 -3.80
CA ASN A 46 3.26 -14.11 -3.72
C ASN A 46 2.77 -14.21 -2.27
N GLU A 47 3.65 -14.60 -1.35
CA GLU A 47 3.33 -14.74 0.08
C GLU A 47 2.97 -13.39 0.70
N GLU A 48 3.65 -12.30 0.29
CA GLU A 48 3.36 -10.94 0.75
C GLU A 48 1.98 -10.48 0.24
N VAL A 49 1.65 -10.77 -1.03
CA VAL A 49 0.33 -10.49 -1.59
C VAL A 49 -0.76 -11.24 -0.80
N GLN A 50 -0.54 -12.54 -0.54
CA GLN A 50 -1.48 -13.36 0.21
C GLN A 50 -1.68 -12.87 1.64
N ALA A 51 -0.61 -12.46 2.32
CA ALA A 51 -0.67 -11.92 3.67
C ALA A 51 -1.51 -10.62 3.72
N VAL A 52 -1.29 -9.72 2.77
CA VAL A 52 -2.00 -8.43 2.70
C VAL A 52 -3.47 -8.62 2.30
N VAL A 53 -3.79 -9.50 1.36
CA VAL A 53 -5.18 -9.70 0.87
C VAL A 53 -6.06 -10.44 1.88
N LYS A 54 -5.47 -11.27 2.76
CA LYS A 54 -6.20 -12.00 3.80
C LYS A 54 -6.59 -11.15 5.02
N TYR A 55 -5.90 -10.02 5.22
CA TYR A 55 -6.19 -9.06 6.27
C TYR A 55 -7.46 -8.26 5.92
#